data_AF-A0A090QEU5-F1
#
_entry.id   AF-A0A090QEU5-F1
#
_cell.length_a   1.000
_cell.length_b   1.000
_cell.length_c   1.000
_cell.angle_alpha   90.00
_cell.angle_beta   90.00
_cell.angle_gamma   90.00
#
_symmetry.space_group_name_H-M   'P 1'
#
loop_
_entity.id
_entity.type
_entity.pdbx_description
1 polymer ?
#
loop_
_entity_poly.entity_id
_entity_poly.type
_entity_poly.pdbx_seq_one_letter_code
_entity_poly.pdbx_strand_id
1 'polypeptide(L)'
;MIDNLKKKLQTLQESPQHLKIENILAPIADIIQIIYKRLEYDDSNTDIHSLILDWLMGKKVDSSIWLDKELSTVDYLKQACLMACGDQPFTLDYTIGQVWRQLQPTLYSIFTHSNLPPDLQSEFIKIDEFTKRYSYGPPVERVLQLIALSECGILDFGLASNPTIIEDKNGWILKNKSTKKKVHAW
;
A
#
# COMPACT_ATOMS: atom_id res chain seq x y z
N MET A 1 -8.95 10.09 -18.81
CA MET A 1 -9.02 8.85 -17.99
C MET A 1 -9.78 9.11 -16.70
N ILE A 2 -9.37 10.10 -15.89
CA ILE A 2 -10.05 10.49 -14.65
C ILE A 2 -11.49 10.96 -14.88
N ASP A 3 -11.78 11.76 -15.92
CA ASP A 3 -13.17 12.17 -16.21
C ASP A 3 -14.09 10.99 -16.53
N ASN A 4 -13.56 9.97 -17.20
CA ASN A 4 -14.32 8.75 -17.50
C ASN A 4 -14.56 7.94 -16.22
N LEU A 5 -13.57 7.85 -15.33
CA LEU A 5 -13.74 7.26 -13.99
C LEU A 5 -14.85 7.97 -13.24
N LYS A 6 -14.79 9.31 -13.18
CA LYS A 6 -15.77 10.13 -12.47
C LYS A 6 -17.18 9.86 -12.96
N LYS A 7 -17.39 9.85 -14.28
CA LYS A 7 -18.69 9.50 -14.90
C LYS A 7 -19.14 8.09 -14.52
N LYS A 8 -18.27 7.08 -14.67
CA LYS A 8 -18.60 5.68 -14.30
C LYS A 8 -19.02 5.58 -12.82
N LEU A 9 -18.26 6.18 -11.92
CA LEU A 9 -18.54 6.15 -10.48
C LEU A 9 -19.83 6.90 -10.13
N GLN A 10 -20.11 8.04 -10.78
CA GLN A 10 -21.36 8.78 -10.59
C GLN A 10 -22.58 7.96 -11.03
N THR A 11 -22.52 7.28 -12.18
CA THR A 11 -23.61 6.40 -12.64
C THR A 11 -23.87 5.25 -11.66
N LEU A 12 -22.83 4.68 -11.04
CA LEU A 12 -23.01 3.63 -10.03
C LEU A 12 -23.75 4.13 -8.78
N GLN A 13 -23.68 5.42 -8.46
CA GLN A 13 -24.38 6.02 -7.33
C GLN A 13 -25.87 6.24 -7.58
N GLU A 14 -26.32 6.23 -8.84
CA GLU A 14 -27.74 6.42 -9.20
C GLU A 14 -28.60 5.19 -8.86
N SER A 15 -28.00 4.02 -8.64
CA SER A 15 -28.69 2.78 -8.27
C SER A 15 -27.93 1.98 -7.18
N PRO A 16 -27.87 2.50 -5.94
CA PRO A 16 -26.95 1.99 -4.91
C PRO A 16 -27.40 0.69 -4.23
N GLN A 17 -28.66 0.26 -4.38
CA GLN A 17 -29.27 -0.82 -3.57
C GLN A 17 -28.67 -2.22 -3.81
N HIS A 18 -27.89 -2.42 -4.86
CA HIS A 18 -27.21 -3.68 -5.17
C HIS A 18 -25.71 -3.51 -5.44
N LEU A 19 -25.17 -2.33 -5.13
CA LEU A 19 -23.76 -2.03 -5.40
C LEU A 19 -22.88 -2.75 -4.37
N LYS A 20 -21.87 -3.47 -4.86
CA LYS A 20 -20.82 -4.06 -4.04
C LYS A 20 -19.51 -3.30 -4.21
N ILE A 21 -18.56 -3.50 -3.30
CA ILE A 21 -17.28 -2.80 -3.34
C ILE A 21 -16.48 -3.10 -4.61
N GLU A 22 -16.59 -4.32 -5.15
CA GLU A 22 -15.92 -4.70 -6.39
C GLU A 22 -16.41 -3.88 -7.59
N ASN A 23 -17.68 -3.45 -7.60
CA ASN A 23 -18.21 -2.58 -8.64
C ASN A 23 -17.55 -1.20 -8.62
N ILE A 24 -17.15 -0.72 -7.44
CA ILE A 24 -16.42 0.54 -7.25
C ILE A 24 -14.93 0.35 -7.60
N LEU A 25 -14.33 -0.76 -7.18
CA LEU A 25 -12.90 -1.00 -7.36
C LEU A 25 -12.53 -1.39 -8.80
N ALA A 26 -13.39 -2.10 -9.53
CA ALA A 26 -13.11 -2.51 -10.91
C ALA A 26 -12.69 -1.35 -11.84
N PRO A 27 -13.43 -0.23 -11.95
CA PRO A 27 -13.00 0.88 -12.80
C PRO A 27 -11.72 1.59 -12.29
N ILE A 28 -11.38 1.45 -11.01
CA ILE A 28 -10.10 1.93 -10.44
C ILE A 28 -8.97 0.98 -10.84
N ALA A 29 -9.20 -0.34 -10.74
CA ALA A 29 -8.26 -1.37 -11.15
C ALA A 29 -7.95 -1.31 -12.65
N ASP A 30 -8.95 -1.02 -13.50
CA ASP A 30 -8.76 -0.72 -14.93
C ASP A 30 -7.70 0.37 -15.15
N ILE A 31 -7.80 1.46 -14.41
CA ILE A 31 -6.90 2.61 -14.53
C ILE A 31 -5.49 2.27 -14.07
N ILE A 32 -5.39 1.59 -12.93
CA ILE A 32 -4.11 1.12 -12.39
C ILE A 32 -3.45 0.17 -13.40
N GLN A 33 -4.18 -0.80 -13.94
CA GLN A 33 -3.66 -1.72 -14.95
C GLN A 33 -3.18 -0.97 -16.21
N ILE A 34 -3.96 -0.02 -16.73
CA ILE A 34 -3.57 0.74 -17.92
C ILE A 34 -2.27 1.51 -17.66
N ILE A 35 -2.14 2.12 -16.48
CA ILE A 35 -0.92 2.86 -16.10
C ILE A 35 0.25 1.89 -15.94
N TYR A 36 0.06 0.77 -15.24
CA TYR A 36 1.11 -0.23 -15.01
C TYR A 36 1.64 -0.83 -16.32
N LYS A 37 0.75 -1.21 -17.24
CA LYS A 37 1.14 -1.78 -18.55
C LYS A 37 1.90 -0.80 -19.44
N ARG A 38 1.71 0.52 -19.26
CA ARG A 38 2.47 1.55 -19.99
C ARG A 38 3.92 1.68 -19.53
N LEU A 39 4.27 1.07 -18.40
CA LEU A 39 5.64 1.00 -17.90
C LEU A 39 6.43 -0.17 -18.53
N GLU A 40 5.84 -0.85 -19.53
CA GLU A 40 6.48 -1.88 -20.38
C GLU A 40 7.04 -3.10 -19.63
N TYR A 41 6.34 -3.54 -18.57
CA TYR A 41 6.68 -4.77 -17.86
C TYR A 41 6.29 -6.03 -18.63
N ASP A 42 7.15 -7.06 -18.59
CA ASP A 42 6.79 -8.41 -19.05
C ASP A 42 5.87 -9.08 -18.01
N ASP A 43 4.57 -8.87 -18.19
CA ASP A 43 3.50 -9.42 -17.35
C ASP A 43 2.58 -10.38 -18.12
N SER A 44 3.05 -10.88 -19.27
CA SER A 44 2.25 -11.51 -20.33
C SER A 44 1.35 -12.68 -19.91
N ASN A 45 1.63 -13.33 -18.77
CA ASN A 45 0.83 -14.44 -18.22
C ASN A 45 0.11 -14.13 -16.89
N THR A 46 0.12 -12.87 -16.44
CA THR A 46 -0.46 -12.48 -15.15
C THR A 46 -1.78 -11.73 -15.33
N ASP A 47 -2.83 -12.17 -14.64
CA ASP A 47 -4.08 -11.40 -14.55
C ASP A 47 -3.90 -10.23 -13.56
N ILE A 48 -3.31 -9.14 -14.06
CA ILE A 48 -3.03 -7.93 -13.31
C ILE A 48 -4.29 -7.32 -12.71
N HIS A 49 -5.41 -7.31 -13.45
CA HIS A 49 -6.66 -6.74 -12.96
C HIS A 49 -7.16 -7.49 -11.73
N SER A 50 -7.18 -8.82 -11.78
CA SER A 50 -7.57 -9.66 -10.64
C SER A 50 -6.63 -9.46 -9.45
N LEU A 51 -5.31 -9.43 -9.69
CA LEU A 51 -4.33 -9.17 -8.63
C LEU A 51 -4.53 -7.81 -7.95
N ILE A 52 -4.81 -6.74 -8.71
CA ILE A 52 -5.09 -5.42 -8.14
C ILE A 52 -6.34 -5.46 -7.27
N LEU A 53 -7.42 -6.08 -7.74
CA LEU A 53 -8.67 -6.20 -6.99
C LEU A 53 -8.47 -6.99 -5.70
N ASP A 54 -7.82 -8.15 -5.78
CA ASP A 54 -7.54 -9.00 -4.62
C ASP A 54 -6.67 -8.27 -3.60
N TRP A 55 -5.66 -7.53 -4.05
CA TRP A 55 -4.81 -6.71 -3.20
C TRP A 55 -5.59 -5.57 -2.53
N LEU A 56 -6.43 -4.83 -3.28
CA LEU A 56 -7.25 -3.74 -2.74
C LEU A 56 -8.27 -4.25 -1.72
N MET A 57 -8.79 -5.45 -1.89
CA MET A 57 -9.66 -6.13 -0.93
C MET A 57 -8.90 -6.71 0.27
N GLY A 58 -7.59 -6.48 0.38
CA GLY A 58 -6.76 -6.94 1.50
C GLY A 58 -6.48 -8.45 1.49
N LYS A 59 -6.71 -9.15 0.36
CA LYS A 59 -6.38 -10.57 0.25
C LYS A 59 -4.86 -10.73 0.20
N LYS A 60 -4.37 -11.83 0.78
CA LYS A 60 -2.97 -12.22 0.62
C LYS A 60 -2.80 -12.87 -0.75
N VAL A 61 -2.17 -12.14 -1.67
CA VAL A 61 -1.82 -12.60 -3.01
C VAL A 61 -0.30 -12.57 -3.16
N ASP A 62 0.29 -13.72 -3.47
CA ASP A 62 1.72 -13.84 -3.73
C ASP A 62 1.99 -13.58 -5.23
N SER A 63 2.96 -12.72 -5.53
CA SER A 63 3.40 -12.43 -6.89
C SER A 63 4.79 -11.79 -6.87
N SER A 64 5.59 -12.05 -7.89
CA SER A 64 6.93 -11.47 -8.05
C SER A 64 6.90 -9.99 -8.44
N ILE A 65 5.74 -9.47 -8.86
CA ILE A 65 5.57 -8.06 -9.23
C ILE A 65 5.24 -7.15 -8.04
N TRP A 66 5.12 -7.71 -6.83
CA TRP A 66 5.04 -6.95 -5.59
C TRP A 66 6.43 -6.57 -5.10
N LEU A 67 6.53 -5.48 -4.34
CA LEU A 67 7.74 -5.25 -3.56
C LEU A 67 7.91 -6.37 -2.52
N ASP A 68 9.05 -7.05 -2.59
CA ASP A 68 9.34 -8.18 -1.71
C ASP A 68 9.35 -7.75 -0.24
N LYS A 69 8.41 -8.32 0.53
CA LYS A 69 8.19 -8.02 1.95
C LYS A 69 9.12 -8.82 2.87
N GLU A 70 9.85 -9.80 2.33
CA GLU A 70 10.81 -10.61 3.07
C GLU A 70 12.23 -10.01 3.05
N LEU A 71 12.45 -8.92 2.29
CA LEU A 71 13.67 -8.14 2.33
C LEU A 71 13.98 -7.65 3.76
N SER A 72 15.27 -7.46 4.04
CA SER A 72 15.68 -6.73 5.25
C SER A 72 15.04 -5.33 5.24
N THR A 73 14.74 -4.76 6.40
CA THR A 73 14.12 -3.42 6.47
C THR A 73 14.92 -2.37 5.72
N VAL A 74 16.25 -2.42 5.78
CA VAL A 74 17.12 -1.49 5.05
C VAL A 74 17.00 -1.69 3.54
N ASP A 75 17.02 -2.93 3.06
CA ASP A 75 16.90 -3.23 1.63
C ASP A 75 15.52 -2.85 1.09
N TYR A 76 14.45 -3.15 1.84
CA TYR A 76 13.10 -2.72 1.51
C TYR A 76 13.01 -1.20 1.35
N LEU A 77 13.56 -0.45 2.30
CA LEU A 77 13.58 1.02 2.25
C LEU A 77 14.40 1.55 1.07
N LYS A 78 15.55 0.93 0.76
CA LYS A 78 16.35 1.27 -0.42
C LYS A 78 15.56 1.07 -1.71
N GLN A 79 14.89 -0.06 -1.86
CA GLN A 79 14.05 -0.33 -3.03
C GLN A 79 12.93 0.71 -3.15
N ALA A 80 12.24 1.01 -2.05
CA ALA A 80 11.20 2.05 -2.06
C ALA A 80 11.75 3.43 -2.48
N CYS A 81 12.95 3.82 -2.02
CA CYS A 81 13.61 5.06 -2.44
C CYS A 81 13.99 5.06 -3.92
N LEU A 82 14.55 3.97 -4.44
CA LEU A 82 14.91 3.86 -5.86
C LEU A 82 13.67 4.00 -6.76
N MET A 83 12.54 3.40 -6.37
CA MET A 83 11.26 3.59 -7.08
C MET A 83 10.79 5.04 -6.97
N ALA A 84 10.89 5.67 -5.79
CA ALA A 84 10.49 7.06 -5.63
C ALA A 84 11.34 8.05 -6.46
N CYS A 85 12.61 7.73 -6.71
CA CYS A 85 13.50 8.50 -7.56
C CYS A 85 13.38 8.18 -9.05
N GLY A 86 12.67 7.11 -9.44
CA GLY A 86 12.61 6.64 -10.82
C GLY A 86 13.88 5.91 -11.28
N ASP A 87 14.74 5.53 -10.35
CA ASP A 87 16.01 4.84 -10.62
C ASP A 87 15.83 3.32 -10.79
N GLN A 88 14.63 2.81 -10.55
CA GLN A 88 14.27 1.44 -10.86
C GLN A 88 12.81 1.32 -11.28
N PRO A 89 12.43 0.19 -11.89
CA PRO A 89 11.05 -0.03 -12.25
C PRO A 89 10.14 -0.18 -11.02
N PHE A 90 8.92 0.32 -11.16
CA PHE A 90 7.89 0.31 -10.12
C PHE A 90 7.22 -1.06 -10.00
N THR A 91 7.09 -1.55 -8.78
CA THR A 91 6.25 -2.69 -8.46
C THR A 91 4.77 -2.34 -8.60
N LEU A 92 3.91 -3.36 -8.69
CA LEU A 92 2.48 -3.15 -8.85
C LEU A 92 1.85 -2.51 -7.62
N ASP A 93 2.26 -2.88 -6.40
CA ASP A 93 1.77 -2.28 -5.16
C ASP A 93 2.19 -0.82 -4.98
N TYR A 94 3.41 -0.48 -5.41
CA TYR A 94 3.84 0.92 -5.51
C TYR A 94 2.97 1.70 -6.49
N THR A 95 2.72 1.14 -7.68
CA THR A 95 1.87 1.76 -8.70
C THR A 95 0.43 1.97 -8.21
N ILE A 96 -0.16 0.98 -7.53
CA ILE A 96 -1.48 1.10 -6.89
C ILE A 96 -1.49 2.32 -5.96
N GLY A 97 -0.49 2.46 -5.08
CA GLY A 97 -0.38 3.59 -4.15
C GLY A 97 -0.31 4.95 -4.84
N GLN A 98 0.53 5.07 -5.88
CA GLN A 98 0.70 6.33 -6.62
C GLN A 98 -0.56 6.71 -7.39
N VAL A 99 -1.20 5.75 -8.06
CA VAL A 99 -2.45 6.00 -8.78
C VAL A 99 -3.57 6.35 -7.80
N TRP A 100 -3.69 5.63 -6.67
CA TRP A 100 -4.69 5.93 -5.64
C TRP A 100 -4.55 7.36 -5.13
N ARG A 101 -3.32 7.82 -4.84
CA ARG A 101 -3.04 9.21 -4.43
C ARG A 101 -3.58 10.23 -5.44
N GLN A 102 -3.38 9.98 -6.73
CA GLN A 102 -3.86 10.87 -7.79
C GLN A 102 -5.38 10.85 -7.92
N LEU A 103 -6.01 9.69 -7.70
CA LEU A 103 -7.45 9.55 -7.75
C LEU A 103 -8.15 10.10 -6.50
N GLN A 104 -7.44 10.17 -5.37
CA GLN A 104 -8.01 10.48 -4.06
C GLN A 104 -8.89 11.74 -4.05
N PRO A 105 -8.50 12.91 -4.60
CA PRO A 105 -9.39 14.08 -4.62
C PRO A 105 -10.71 13.82 -5.35
N THR A 106 -10.66 13.03 -6.42
CA THR A 106 -11.84 12.65 -7.20
C THR A 106 -12.71 11.67 -6.42
N LEU A 107 -12.10 10.65 -5.80
CA LEU A 107 -12.80 9.65 -4.99
C LEU A 107 -13.49 10.33 -3.79
N TYR A 108 -12.78 11.14 -3.01
CA TYR A 108 -13.37 11.86 -1.88
C TYR A 108 -14.56 12.73 -2.30
N SER A 109 -14.43 13.52 -3.38
CA SER A 109 -15.55 14.33 -3.88
C SER A 109 -16.79 13.50 -4.24
N ILE A 110 -16.58 12.28 -4.73
CA ILE A 110 -17.67 11.37 -5.12
C ILE A 110 -18.29 10.73 -3.88
N PHE A 111 -17.49 10.31 -2.90
CA PHE A 111 -17.96 9.52 -1.76
C PHE A 111 -18.50 10.37 -0.59
N THR A 112 -17.93 11.55 -0.32
CA THR A 112 -18.36 12.42 0.79
C THR A 112 -19.81 12.89 0.67
N HIS A 113 -20.34 12.99 -0.55
CA HIS A 113 -21.73 13.40 -0.81
C HIS A 113 -22.56 12.28 -1.45
N SER A 114 -22.17 11.03 -1.23
CA SER A 114 -22.83 9.88 -1.85
C SER A 114 -23.99 9.34 -1.02
N ASN A 115 -25.00 8.79 -1.70
CA ASN A 115 -26.09 8.01 -1.08
C ASN A 115 -25.72 6.51 -0.95
N LEU A 116 -24.43 6.18 -0.78
CA LEU A 116 -24.01 4.80 -0.65
C LEU A 116 -24.49 4.18 0.66
N PRO A 117 -24.79 2.87 0.71
CA PRO A 117 -25.11 2.18 1.95
C PRO A 117 -23.97 2.31 2.98
N PRO A 118 -24.26 2.40 4.29
CA PRO A 118 -23.24 2.55 5.34
C PRO A 118 -22.15 1.47 5.31
N ASP A 119 -22.53 0.21 5.05
CA ASP A 119 -21.57 -0.90 4.97
C ASP A 119 -20.57 -0.72 3.83
N LEU A 120 -21.05 -0.27 2.67
CA LEU A 120 -20.21 -0.01 1.50
C LEU A 120 -19.28 1.19 1.71
N GLN A 121 -19.76 2.24 2.42
CA GLN A 121 -18.91 3.36 2.83
C GLN A 121 -17.80 2.88 3.78
N SER A 122 -18.14 2.04 4.75
CA SER A 122 -17.19 1.45 5.71
C SER A 122 -16.12 0.62 5.00
N GLU A 123 -16.51 -0.21 4.03
CA GLU A 123 -15.56 -0.98 3.21
C GLU A 123 -14.63 -0.06 2.41
N PHE A 124 -15.17 0.97 1.76
CA PHE A 124 -14.35 1.94 1.02
C PHE A 124 -13.35 2.67 1.93
N ILE A 125 -13.76 3.12 3.12
CA ILE A 125 -12.88 3.77 4.10
C ILE A 125 -11.73 2.85 4.51
N LYS A 126 -12.01 1.56 4.78
CA LYS A 126 -10.97 0.59 5.12
C LYS A 126 -9.94 0.45 4.00
N ILE A 127 -10.39 0.44 2.74
CA ILE A 127 -9.51 0.35 1.57
C ILE A 127 -8.67 1.62 1.43
N ASP A 128 -9.27 2.81 1.58
CA ASP A 128 -8.55 4.08 1.55
C ASP A 128 -7.49 4.17 2.67
N GLU A 129 -7.81 3.69 3.87
CA GLU A 129 -6.83 3.63 4.96
C GLU A 129 -5.69 2.65 4.67
N PHE A 130 -6.00 1.50 4.08
CA PHE A 130 -5.01 0.52 3.68
C PHE A 130 -4.04 1.05 2.61
N THR A 131 -4.54 1.78 1.61
CA THR A 131 -3.72 2.32 0.50
C THR A 131 -2.83 3.49 0.93
N LYS A 132 -3.17 4.23 2.00
CA LYS A 132 -2.40 5.39 2.48
C LYS A 132 -0.91 5.13 2.69
N ARG A 133 -0.54 3.93 3.16
CA ARG A 133 0.87 3.55 3.35
C ARG A 133 1.68 3.64 2.04
N TYR A 134 1.05 3.32 0.93
CA TYR A 134 1.66 3.30 -0.40
C TYR A 134 1.51 4.65 -1.12
N SER A 135 0.44 5.40 -0.82
CA SER A 135 0.20 6.73 -1.39
C SER A 135 1.05 7.85 -0.75
N TYR A 136 1.25 7.79 0.56
CA TYR A 136 1.87 8.87 1.35
C TYR A 136 3.05 8.38 2.17
N GLY A 137 3.81 7.43 1.63
CA GLY A 137 5.04 6.94 2.24
C GLY A 137 5.96 8.08 2.70
N PRO A 138 6.85 7.82 3.66
CA PRO A 138 7.74 8.83 4.22
C PRO A 138 8.56 9.54 3.12
N PRO A 139 8.91 10.83 3.30
CA PRO A 139 9.75 11.53 2.34
C PRO A 139 11.08 10.81 2.14
N VAL A 140 11.52 10.69 0.88
CA VAL A 140 12.75 9.97 0.49
C VAL A 140 13.96 10.41 1.33
N GLU A 141 14.15 11.72 1.51
CA GLU A 141 15.25 12.27 2.31
C GLU A 141 15.27 11.72 3.75
N ARG A 142 14.11 11.57 4.38
CA ARG A 142 13.99 11.05 5.75
C ARG A 142 14.29 9.56 5.80
N VAL A 143 13.87 8.82 4.79
CA VAL A 143 14.20 7.40 4.67
C VAL A 143 15.70 7.21 4.47
N LEU A 144 16.35 8.01 3.63
CA LEU A 144 17.79 7.98 3.42
C LEU A 144 18.58 8.26 4.72
N GLN A 145 18.09 9.19 5.56
CA GLN A 145 18.69 9.42 6.89
C GLN A 145 18.59 8.18 7.79
N LEU A 146 17.45 7.50 7.81
CA LEU A 146 17.27 6.26 8.59
C LEU A 146 18.17 5.13 8.08
N ILE A 147 18.32 5.00 6.77
CA ILE A 147 19.26 4.05 6.14
C ILE A 147 20.69 4.37 6.59
N ALA A 148 21.12 5.63 6.48
CA ALA A 148 22.47 6.03 6.88
C ALA A 148 22.76 5.76 8.36
N LEU A 149 21.81 6.06 9.26
CA LEU A 149 21.94 5.74 10.69
C LEU A 149 22.06 4.23 10.92
N SER A 150 21.34 3.42 10.14
CA SER A 150 21.42 1.97 10.26
C SER A 150 22.75 1.42 9.74
N GLU A 151 23.23 1.92 8.61
CA GLU A 151 24.51 1.52 8.03
C GLU A 151 25.71 1.93 8.89
N CYS A 152 25.63 3.06 9.60
CA CYS A 152 26.64 3.46 10.59
C CYS A 152 26.49 2.74 11.96
N GLY A 153 25.54 1.80 12.09
CA GLY A 153 25.34 1.02 13.32
C GLY A 153 24.70 1.78 14.48
N ILE A 154 24.17 2.99 14.24
CA ILE A 154 23.48 3.81 15.25
C ILE A 154 22.03 3.32 15.44
N LEU A 155 21.37 2.95 14.34
CA LEU A 155 20.00 2.45 14.32
C LEU A 155 19.96 0.97 13.96
N ASP A 156 19.16 0.18 14.68
CA ASP A 156 19.01 -1.25 14.43
C ASP A 156 17.53 -1.61 14.18
N PHE A 157 17.25 -2.04 12.94
CA PHE A 157 15.93 -2.52 12.53
C PHE A 157 15.70 -4.02 12.78
N GLY A 158 16.65 -4.74 13.39
CA GLY A 158 16.60 -6.17 13.59
C GLY A 158 15.41 -6.70 14.39
N LEU A 159 14.65 -5.82 15.06
CA LEU A 159 13.41 -6.14 15.77
C LEU A 159 12.19 -5.34 15.27
N ALA A 160 12.26 -4.72 14.09
CA ALA A 160 11.15 -3.95 13.52
C ALA A 160 10.02 -4.85 12.96
N SER A 161 10.35 -6.05 12.49
CA SER A 161 9.40 -6.96 11.84
C SER A 161 8.68 -7.86 12.83
N ASN A 162 7.56 -7.38 13.37
CA ASN A 162 6.63 -8.12 14.25
C ASN A 162 7.35 -8.91 15.38
N PRO A 163 8.13 -8.25 16.25
CA PRO A 163 8.81 -8.93 17.34
C PRO A 163 7.80 -9.45 18.35
N THR A 164 8.11 -10.57 19.00
CA THR A 164 7.45 -10.94 20.25
C THR A 164 7.87 -9.95 21.33
N ILE A 165 6.88 -9.35 21.99
CA ILE A 165 7.08 -8.43 23.12
C ILE A 165 6.69 -9.18 24.40
N ILE A 166 7.61 -9.24 25.36
CA ILE A 166 7.39 -9.85 26.68
C ILE A 166 7.64 -8.79 27.73
N GLU A 167 6.67 -8.56 28.59
CA GLU A 167 6.82 -7.66 29.74
C GLU A 167 7.54 -8.36 30.90
N ASP A 168 8.38 -7.61 31.61
CA ASP A 168 9.05 -8.02 32.85
C ASP A 168 8.99 -6.84 33.85
N LYS A 169 9.26 -7.11 35.12
CA LYS A 169 9.23 -6.12 36.22
C LYS A 169 10.13 -4.89 36.01
N ASN A 170 11.05 -4.94 35.05
CA ASN A 170 12.04 -3.88 34.76
C ASN A 170 11.91 -3.31 33.33
N GLY A 171 10.85 -3.64 32.59
CA GLY A 171 10.62 -3.16 31.22
C GLY A 171 10.18 -4.28 30.27
N TRP A 172 10.76 -4.32 29.07
CA TRP A 172 10.34 -5.24 28.00
C TRP A 172 11.50 -6.04 27.42
N ILE A 173 11.18 -7.24 26.95
CA ILE A 173 12.05 -8.07 26.13
C ILE A 173 11.42 -8.13 24.74
N LEU A 174 12.15 -7.63 23.75
CA LEU A 174 11.81 -7.73 22.34
C LEU A 174 12.61 -8.88 21.73
N LYS A 175 11.95 -9.82 21.06
CA LYS A 175 12.63 -10.93 20.39
C LYS A 175 11.99 -11.32 19.07
N ASN A 176 12.81 -11.78 18.13
CA ASN A 176 12.38 -12.56 16.97
C ASN A 176 13.20 -13.86 16.92
N LYS A 177 13.25 -14.54 15.77
CA LYS A 177 13.96 -15.82 15.63
C LYS A 177 15.48 -15.70 15.84
N SER A 178 16.08 -14.55 15.50
CA SER A 178 17.53 -14.36 15.47
C SER A 178 18.05 -13.40 16.55
N THR A 179 17.21 -12.51 17.05
CA THR A 179 17.60 -11.37 17.89
C THR A 179 16.74 -11.31 19.15
N LYS A 180 17.36 -10.98 20.29
CA LYS A 180 16.68 -10.71 21.56
C LYS A 180 17.33 -9.50 22.23
N LYS A 181 16.54 -8.48 22.55
CA LYS A 181 16.99 -7.28 23.27
C LYS A 181 16.11 -7.00 24.49
N LYS A 182 16.74 -6.49 25.56
CA LYS A 182 16.06 -5.96 26.75
C LYS A 182 15.97 -4.44 26.61
N VAL A 183 14.79 -3.91 26.89
CA VAL A 183 14.49 -2.47 26.93
C VAL A 183 14.07 -2.15 28.35
N HIS A 184 14.81 -1.28 29.02
CA HIS A 184 14.51 -0.87 30.38
C HIS A 184 13.41 0.20 30.37
N ALA A 185 12.43 0.07 31.27
CA ALA A 185 11.50 1.16 31.55
C ALA A 185 12.27 2.28 32.30
N TRP A 186 12.04 3.52 31.91
CA TRP A 186 12.62 4.71 32.52
C TRP A 186 11.91 5.08 33.81
#